data_AF-A0A943HMI1-F1
#
_entry.id   AF-A0A943HMI1-F1
#
_cell.length_a   1.000
_cell.length_b   1.000
_cell.length_c   1.000
_cell.angle_alpha   90.00
_cell.angle_beta   90.00
_cell.angle_gamma   90.00
#
_symmetry.space_group_name_H-M   'P 1'
#
loop_
_entity.id
_entity.type
_entity.pdbx_description
1 polymer ?
#
loop_
_entity_poly.entity_id
_entity_poly.type
_entity_poly.pdbx_seq_one_letter_code
_entity_poly.pdbx_strand_id
1 'polypeptide(L)'
;MSLTKITWEEFDTFDKIESPKGYDFRRHEGKYYTFGEFGVASVRRVFEINPSDFNEYLLGKRTAREIDFKAENDRWPPTEEEKKASEKQFILKGLTPLIASPKSWELFTQEELETLIPLAEQKWIDWRGKLPDDYVSPLK
;
A
#
# COMPACT_ATOMS: atom_id res chain seq x y z
N MET A 1 1.68 -16.15 -4.89
CA MET A 1 0.80 -16.30 -6.09
C MET A 1 1.71 -16.35 -7.30
N SER A 2 1.25 -16.82 -8.46
CA SER A 2 2.13 -16.89 -9.64
C SER A 2 1.45 -16.39 -10.90
N LEU A 3 2.21 -15.61 -11.67
CA LEU A 3 1.84 -15.24 -13.04
C LEU A 3 1.86 -16.49 -13.91
N THR A 4 0.81 -16.66 -14.71
CA THR A 4 0.67 -17.80 -15.63
C THR A 4 0.94 -17.38 -17.08
N LYS A 5 1.06 -18.37 -17.96
CA LYS A 5 1.11 -18.16 -19.42
C LYS A 5 -0.28 -18.27 -20.09
N ILE A 6 -1.32 -18.42 -19.27
CA ILE A 6 -2.71 -18.63 -19.73
C ILE A 6 -3.18 -17.35 -20.42
N THR A 7 -3.73 -17.49 -21.63
CA THR A 7 -4.31 -16.35 -22.36
C THR A 7 -5.67 -15.95 -21.78
N TRP A 8 -6.16 -14.79 -22.18
CA TRP A 8 -7.51 -14.37 -21.80
C TRP A 8 -8.57 -15.33 -22.33
N GLU A 9 -8.40 -15.82 -23.55
CA GLU A 9 -9.31 -16.76 -24.20
C GLU A 9 -9.35 -18.10 -23.47
N GLU A 10 -8.20 -18.61 -23.02
CA GLU A 10 -8.12 -19.82 -22.21
C GLU A 10 -8.80 -19.62 -20.85
N PHE A 11 -8.47 -18.53 -20.15
CA PHE A 11 -9.09 -18.21 -18.86
C PHE A 11 -10.61 -18.06 -18.98
N ASP A 12 -11.10 -17.53 -20.09
CA ASP A 12 -12.53 -17.34 -20.31
C ASP A 12 -13.32 -18.68 -20.42
N THR A 13 -12.62 -19.79 -20.67
CA THR A 13 -13.23 -21.13 -20.67
C THR A 13 -13.36 -21.78 -19.29
N PHE A 14 -12.73 -21.22 -18.27
CA PHE A 14 -12.67 -21.82 -16.93
C PHE A 14 -14.00 -21.66 -16.17
N ASP A 15 -14.25 -22.55 -15.21
CA ASP A 15 -15.47 -22.55 -14.40
C ASP A 15 -15.54 -21.30 -13.53
N LYS A 16 -16.54 -20.45 -13.74
CA LYS A 16 -16.73 -19.25 -12.93
C LYS A 16 -17.19 -19.61 -11.51
N ILE A 17 -16.56 -18.99 -10.53
CA ILE A 17 -16.89 -19.13 -9.11
C ILE A 17 -17.69 -17.91 -8.67
N GLU A 18 -18.82 -18.12 -8.01
CA GLU A 18 -19.55 -17.03 -7.38
C GLU A 18 -18.72 -16.42 -6.25
N SER A 19 -18.45 -15.11 -6.35
CA SER A 19 -17.69 -14.39 -5.36
C SER A 19 -18.52 -13.26 -4.74
N PRO A 20 -18.42 -13.01 -3.42
CA PRO A 20 -19.29 -12.04 -2.74
C PRO A 20 -19.19 -10.60 -3.23
N LYS A 21 -18.09 -10.21 -3.89
CA LYS A 21 -17.83 -8.81 -4.29
C LYS A 21 -17.61 -8.64 -5.81
N GLY A 22 -18.12 -9.58 -6.62
CA GLY A 22 -18.14 -9.42 -8.09
C GLY A 22 -16.77 -9.47 -8.78
N TYR A 23 -15.76 -10.02 -8.11
CA TYR A 23 -14.44 -10.24 -8.70
C TYR A 23 -14.38 -11.63 -9.35
N ASP A 24 -13.80 -11.72 -10.54
CA ASP A 24 -13.86 -12.93 -11.38
C ASP A 24 -12.82 -13.96 -10.92
N PHE A 25 -13.26 -14.89 -10.07
CA PHE A 25 -12.49 -16.08 -9.76
C PHE A 25 -12.98 -17.23 -10.61
N ARG A 26 -12.03 -18.01 -11.12
CA ARG A 26 -12.34 -19.19 -11.92
C ARG A 26 -11.59 -20.41 -11.42
N ARG A 27 -12.14 -21.59 -11.67
CA ARG A 27 -11.54 -22.87 -11.31
C ARG A 27 -11.20 -23.65 -12.58
N HIS A 28 -10.01 -24.23 -12.60
CA HIS A 28 -9.61 -25.16 -13.64
C HIS A 28 -8.64 -26.17 -13.04
N GLU A 29 -8.82 -27.46 -13.33
CA GLU A 29 -7.97 -28.57 -12.83
C GLU A 29 -7.70 -28.53 -11.31
N GLY A 30 -8.70 -28.15 -10.51
CA GLY A 30 -8.58 -28.07 -9.04
C GLY A 30 -7.80 -26.85 -8.51
N LYS A 31 -7.39 -25.93 -9.39
CA LYS A 31 -6.71 -24.68 -9.06
C LYS A 31 -7.62 -23.48 -9.25
N TYR A 32 -7.26 -22.38 -8.60
CA TYR A 32 -8.00 -21.12 -8.64
C TYR A 32 -7.24 -20.09 -9.45
N TYR A 33 -7.96 -19.34 -10.28
CA TYR A 33 -7.40 -18.32 -11.16
C TYR A 33 -8.17 -17.02 -11.04
N THR A 34 -7.46 -15.92 -11.23
CA THR A 34 -8.03 -14.59 -11.44
C THR A 34 -7.27 -13.89 -12.55
N PHE A 35 -7.78 -12.76 -13.01
CA PHE A 35 -7.02 -11.83 -13.82
C PHE A 35 -6.90 -10.47 -13.13
N GLY A 36 -5.84 -9.74 -13.46
CA GLY A 36 -5.71 -8.33 -13.14
C GLY A 36 -5.19 -7.55 -14.35
N GLU A 37 -5.48 -6.25 -14.37
CA GLU A 37 -5.04 -5.32 -15.40
C GLU A 37 -3.88 -4.48 -14.87
N PHE A 38 -2.70 -4.59 -15.50
CA PHE A 38 -1.47 -3.99 -14.99
C PHE A 38 -0.81 -3.06 -16.01
N GLY A 39 -0.14 -2.03 -15.49
CA GLY A 39 0.65 -1.07 -16.27
C GLY A 39 -0.18 -0.03 -17.02
N VAL A 40 0.51 0.89 -17.70
CA VAL A 40 -0.09 2.03 -18.42
C VAL A 40 -1.04 1.59 -19.55
N ALA A 41 -0.82 0.40 -20.10
CA ALA A 41 -1.63 -0.16 -21.17
C ALA A 41 -2.72 -1.15 -20.67
N SER A 42 -2.94 -1.26 -19.36
CA SER A 42 -3.92 -2.17 -18.74
C SER A 42 -3.87 -3.60 -19.28
N VAL A 43 -2.66 -4.16 -19.36
CA VAL A 43 -2.47 -5.51 -19.91
C VAL A 43 -3.09 -6.52 -18.94
N ARG A 44 -4.07 -7.28 -19.42
CA ARG A 44 -4.68 -8.38 -18.68
C ARG A 44 -3.68 -9.52 -18.52
N ARG A 45 -3.50 -9.95 -17.28
CA ARG A 45 -2.67 -11.10 -16.93
C ARG A 45 -3.45 -12.04 -16.05
N VAL A 46 -3.26 -13.34 -16.25
CA VAL A 46 -3.93 -14.39 -15.49
C VAL A 46 -2.97 -14.94 -14.43
N PHE A 47 -3.46 -15.11 -13.21
CA PHE A 47 -2.69 -15.54 -12.05
C PHE A 47 -3.32 -16.76 -11.42
N GLU A 48 -2.47 -17.68 -10.97
CA GLU A 48 -2.88 -18.77 -10.08
C GLU A 48 -2.93 -18.23 -8.64
N ILE A 49 -4.05 -18.46 -7.98
CA ILE A 49 -4.33 -18.03 -6.62
C ILE A 49 -4.16 -19.20 -5.66
N ASN A 50 -3.42 -18.95 -4.58
CA ASN A 50 -3.31 -19.89 -3.49
C ASN A 50 -4.68 -20.05 -2.79
N PRO A 51 -5.10 -21.28 -2.42
CA PRO A 51 -6.35 -21.50 -1.70
C PRO A 51 -6.49 -20.69 -0.40
N SER A 52 -5.38 -20.43 0.31
CA SER A 52 -5.37 -19.58 1.51
C SER A 52 -5.76 -18.14 1.23
N ASP A 53 -5.25 -17.57 0.13
CA ASP A 53 -5.47 -16.19 -0.27
C ASP A 53 -6.90 -16.00 -0.79
N PHE A 54 -7.40 -16.99 -1.52
CA PHE A 54 -8.80 -17.07 -1.93
C PHE A 54 -9.73 -17.11 -0.71
N ASN A 55 -9.41 -17.92 0.30
CA ASN A 55 -10.18 -17.99 1.53
C ASN A 55 -10.17 -16.66 2.32
N GLU A 56 -9.04 -15.96 2.39
CA GLU A 56 -8.99 -14.61 3.01
C GLU A 56 -9.93 -13.61 2.30
N TYR A 57 -10.02 -13.69 0.98
CA TYR A 57 -10.98 -12.89 0.21
C TYR A 57 -12.43 -13.27 0.52
N LEU A 58 -12.76 -14.58 0.52
CA LEU A 58 -14.12 -15.06 0.83
C LEU A 58 -14.57 -14.67 2.24
N LEU A 59 -13.65 -14.68 3.22
CA LEU A 59 -13.89 -14.22 4.58
C LEU A 59 -14.02 -12.69 4.69
N GLY A 60 -13.85 -11.95 3.59
CA GLY A 60 -13.92 -10.50 3.56
C GLY A 60 -12.72 -9.79 4.21
N LYS A 61 -11.67 -10.53 4.59
CA LYS A 61 -10.44 -9.98 5.19
C LYS A 61 -9.58 -9.23 4.18
N ARG A 62 -9.74 -9.57 2.90
CA ARG A 62 -9.03 -8.96 1.78
C ARG A 62 -9.99 -8.48 0.70
N THR A 63 -9.54 -7.50 -0.06
CA THR A 63 -10.23 -6.92 -1.21
C THR A 63 -9.62 -7.44 -2.52
N ALA A 64 -10.35 -7.28 -3.63
CA ALA A 64 -9.86 -7.60 -4.97
C ALA A 64 -8.53 -6.89 -5.27
N ARG A 65 -8.44 -5.59 -4.91
CA ARG A 65 -7.23 -4.79 -5.09
C ARG A 65 -6.03 -5.33 -4.31
N GLU A 66 -6.24 -5.87 -3.11
CA GLU A 66 -5.16 -6.49 -2.34
C GLU A 66 -4.71 -7.82 -2.94
N ILE A 67 -5.64 -8.57 -3.55
CA ILE A 67 -5.33 -9.77 -4.33
C ILE A 67 -4.49 -9.41 -5.56
N ASP A 68 -4.90 -8.39 -6.33
CA ASP A 68 -4.12 -7.87 -7.47
C ASP A 68 -2.72 -7.44 -7.04
N PHE A 69 -2.63 -6.67 -5.94
CA PHE A 69 -1.35 -6.22 -5.40
C PHE A 69 -0.45 -7.40 -5.04
N LYS A 70 -0.99 -8.43 -4.39
CA LYS A 70 -0.24 -9.63 -4.04
C LYS A 70 0.15 -10.46 -5.25
N ALA A 71 -0.70 -10.52 -6.28
CA ALA A 71 -0.37 -11.18 -7.53
C ALA A 71 0.81 -10.52 -8.25
N GLU A 72 0.93 -9.20 -8.17
CA GLU A 72 2.03 -8.44 -8.79
C GLU A 72 3.31 -8.41 -7.93
N ASN A 73 3.18 -8.26 -6.61
CA ASN A 73 4.30 -7.99 -5.70
C ASN A 73 4.71 -9.20 -4.84
N ASP A 74 4.00 -10.33 -4.97
CA ASP A 74 4.12 -11.54 -4.15
C ASP A 74 4.08 -11.30 -2.62
N ARG A 75 3.45 -10.19 -2.20
CA ARG A 75 3.24 -9.82 -0.80
C ARG A 75 1.93 -9.06 -0.65
N TRP A 76 1.31 -9.15 0.51
CA TRP A 76 0.17 -8.29 0.82
C TRP A 76 0.60 -6.82 0.84
N PRO A 77 -0.29 -5.88 0.47
CA PRO A 77 0.00 -4.47 0.66
C PRO A 77 0.14 -4.18 2.16
N PRO A 78 0.99 -3.22 2.53
CA PRO A 78 1.14 -2.85 3.93
C PRO A 78 -0.19 -2.35 4.49
N THR A 79 -0.44 -2.72 5.73
CA THR A 79 -1.55 -2.20 6.54
C THR A 79 -1.39 -0.69 6.75
N GLU A 80 -2.47 0.00 7.14
CA GLU A 80 -2.39 1.44 7.43
C GLU A 80 -1.42 1.71 8.59
N GLU A 81 -1.35 0.81 9.57
CA GLU A 81 -0.40 0.86 10.67
C GLU A 81 1.06 0.74 10.19
N GLU A 82 1.35 -0.20 9.30
CA GLU A 82 2.70 -0.36 8.71
C GLU A 82 3.09 0.84 7.84
N LYS A 83 2.14 1.41 7.08
CA LYS A 83 2.37 2.64 6.32
C LYS A 83 2.71 3.80 7.23
N LYS A 84 1.92 4.01 8.29
CA LYS A 84 2.17 5.06 9.30
C LYS A 84 3.51 4.87 9.99
N ALA A 85 3.87 3.63 10.35
CA ALA A 85 5.16 3.32 10.96
C ALA A 85 6.33 3.61 10.01
N SER A 86 6.22 3.22 8.73
CA SER A 86 7.22 3.51 7.70
C SER A 86 7.37 5.02 7.47
N GLU A 87 6.25 5.75 7.40
CA GLU A 87 6.24 7.20 7.24
C GLU A 87 6.87 7.89 8.47
N LYS A 88 6.51 7.46 9.68
CA LYS A 88 7.12 7.93 10.93
C LYS A 88 8.64 7.74 10.92
N GLN A 89 9.13 6.57 10.51
CA GLN A 89 10.57 6.30 10.39
C GLN A 89 11.27 7.18 9.34
N PHE A 90 10.63 7.42 8.20
CA PHE A 90 11.14 8.32 7.18
C PHE A 90 11.28 9.75 7.73
N ILE A 91 10.25 10.22 8.43
CA ILE A 91 10.23 11.54 9.07
C ILE A 91 11.32 11.63 10.15
N LEU A 92 11.51 10.61 10.98
CA LEU A 92 12.56 10.61 12.01
C LEU A 92 13.97 10.72 11.43
N LYS A 93 14.23 10.09 10.27
CA LYS A 93 15.54 10.18 9.59
C LYS A 93 15.76 11.56 8.95
N GLY A 94 14.72 12.10 8.32
CA GLY A 94 14.79 13.36 7.59
C GLY A 94 14.67 14.59 8.49
N LEU A 95 13.71 14.59 9.40
CA LEU A 95 13.16 15.70 10.20
C LEU A 95 12.58 16.85 9.38
N THR A 96 13.08 17.09 8.17
CA THR A 96 12.59 18.05 7.17
C THR A 96 11.06 18.02 6.99
N PRO A 97 10.38 16.85 6.93
CA PRO A 97 8.92 16.83 6.77
C PRO A 97 8.16 17.49 7.93
N LEU A 98 8.70 17.49 9.16
CA LEU A 98 8.07 18.13 10.32
C LEU A 98 7.96 19.66 10.17
N ILE A 99 8.81 20.26 9.34
CA ILE A 99 8.78 21.71 9.03
C ILE A 99 7.99 21.97 7.75
N ALA A 100 8.13 21.11 6.74
CA ALA A 100 7.49 21.30 5.44
C ALA A 100 5.99 21.00 5.40
N SER A 101 5.49 20.14 6.30
CA SER A 101 4.10 19.66 6.27
C SER A 101 3.52 19.50 7.68
N PRO A 102 2.53 20.33 8.07
CA PRO A 102 1.82 20.18 9.35
C PRO A 102 1.17 18.80 9.55
N LYS A 103 0.76 18.14 8.45
CA LYS A 103 0.14 16.80 8.52
C LYS A 103 1.08 15.74 9.10
N SER A 104 2.39 15.93 8.98
CA SER A 104 3.37 14.99 9.53
C SER A 104 3.33 14.92 11.06
N TRP A 105 2.76 15.92 11.73
CA TRP A 105 2.61 15.93 13.19
C TRP A 105 1.59 14.91 13.69
N GLU A 106 0.58 14.57 12.89
CA GLU A 106 -0.48 13.60 13.24
C GLU A 106 0.07 12.18 13.49
N LEU A 107 1.32 11.91 13.10
CA LEU A 107 2.00 10.62 13.26
C LEU A 107 2.77 10.50 14.58
N PHE A 108 2.83 11.58 15.38
CA PHE A 108 3.63 11.66 16.60
C PHE A 108 2.77 12.09 17.79
N THR A 109 3.21 11.74 19.00
CA THR A 109 2.63 12.29 20.23
C THR A 109 3.19 13.69 20.50
N GLN A 110 2.52 14.45 21.36
CA GLN A 110 2.98 15.78 21.76
C GLN A 110 4.40 15.75 22.35
N GLU A 111 4.69 14.78 23.23
CA GLU A 111 6.01 14.58 23.84
C GLU A 111 7.12 14.30 22.81
N GLU A 112 6.80 13.52 21.77
CA GLU A 112 7.73 13.26 20.66
C GLU A 112 7.98 14.55 19.87
N LEU A 113 6.94 15.33 19.58
CA LEU A 113 7.07 16.60 18.85
C LEU A 113 7.88 17.63 19.63
N GLU A 114 7.71 17.73 20.95
CA GLU A 114 8.51 18.63 21.80
C GLU A 114 10.01 18.36 21.68
N THR A 115 10.38 17.09 21.49
CA THR A 115 11.79 16.69 21.30
C THR A 115 12.24 16.89 19.85
N LEU A 116 11.39 16.55 18.88
CA LEU A 116 11.76 16.49 17.46
C LEU A 116 11.70 17.85 16.75
N ILE A 117 10.77 18.73 17.11
CA ILE A 117 10.55 20.02 16.44
C ILE A 117 11.79 20.94 16.56
N PRO A 118 12.40 21.14 17.74
CA PRO A 118 13.62 21.95 17.82
C PRO A 118 14.77 21.39 16.98
N LEU A 119 14.91 20.07 16.90
CA LEU A 119 15.92 19.41 16.06
C LEU A 119 15.63 19.59 14.57
N ALA A 120 14.36 19.52 14.18
CA ALA A 120 13.91 19.73 12.81
C ALA A 120 14.11 21.18 12.35
N GLU A 121 13.80 22.15 13.22
CA GLU A 121 14.00 23.58 12.96
C GLU A 121 15.48 23.90 12.77
N GLN A 122 16.35 23.42 13.67
CA GLN A 122 17.79 23.61 13.56
C GLN A 122 18.32 23.01 12.25
N LYS A 123 17.96 21.76 11.94
CA LYS A 123 18.39 21.08 10.71
C LYS A 123 17.91 21.81 9.45
N TRP A 124 16.70 22.39 9.49
CA TRP A 124 16.18 23.17 8.38
C TRP A 124 16.96 24.47 8.18
N ILE A 125 17.28 25.17 9.27
CA ILE A 125 18.10 26.39 9.24
C ILE A 125 19.52 26.06 8.74
N ASP A 126 20.13 24.97 9.21
CA ASP A 126 21.45 24.53 8.75
C ASP A 126 21.46 24.25 7.23
N TRP A 127 20.34 23.77 6.69
CA TRP A 127 20.20 23.47 5.27
C TRP A 127 19.82 24.68 4.40
N ARG A 128 18.89 25.53 4.86
CA ARG A 128 18.25 26.61 4.06
C ARG A 128 18.56 28.02 4.55
N GLY A 129 19.29 28.16 5.65
CA GLY A 129 19.65 29.44 6.29
C GLY A 129 18.52 30.07 7.12
N LYS A 130 17.25 29.77 6.83
CA LYS A 130 16.09 30.25 7.59
C LYS A 130 14.91 29.27 7.52
N LEU A 131 13.99 29.37 8.48
CA LEU A 131 12.70 28.67 8.44
C LEU A 131 11.81 29.22 7.31
N PRO A 132 10.85 28.42 6.81
CA PRO A 132 9.85 28.90 5.85
C PRO A 132 9.03 30.06 6.42
N ASP A 133 8.62 31.01 5.58
CA ASP A 133 7.89 32.20 6.04
C ASP A 133 6.44 31.86 6.48
N ASP A 134 5.90 30.73 5.99
CA ASP A 134 4.59 30.16 6.33
C ASP A 134 4.65 29.11 7.45
N TYR A 135 5.83 28.85 8.01
CA TYR A 135 5.99 27.88 9.09
C TYR A 135 5.47 28.42 10.43
N VAL A 136 4.61 27.62 11.08
CA VAL A 136 4.11 27.86 12.43
C VAL A 136 4.44 26.65 13.28
N SER A 137 5.16 26.86 14.39
CA SER A 137 5.55 25.77 15.30
C SER A 137 4.32 25.17 15.99
N PRO A 138 4.17 23.83 16.06
CA PRO A 138 3.04 23.15 16.70
C PRO A 138 3.09 23.19 18.23
N LEU A 139 4.17 23.71 18.81
CA LEU A 139 4.38 23.79 20.26
C LEU A 139 3.89 25.11 20.88
N LYS A 140 3.30 26.01 20.08
CA LYS A 140 2.82 27.32 20.52
C LYS A 140 1.31 27.37 20.71
#